data_AF-A0A6J0L1U4-F1
#
_entry.id   AF-A0A6J0L1U4-F1
#
_cell.length_a   1.000
_cell.length_b   1.000
_cell.length_c   1.000
_cell.angle_alpha   90.00
_cell.angle_beta   90.00
_cell.angle_gamma   90.00
#
_symmetry.space_group_name_H-M   'P 1'
#
loop_
_entity.id
_entity.type
_entity.pdbx_description
1 polymer ?
#
loop_
_entity_poly.entity_id
_entity_poly.type
_entity_poly.pdbx_seq_one_letter_code
_entity_poly.pdbx_strand_id
1 'polypeptide(L)'
;MCARHIYGNIRKLHPNKPQLKKLFWSIVESPNEADYKARDPRLVAGLTFLLHHVVEDALNNNSESYNRTLEKARAMPLVEMLETMRRLAMKRIDLRKKIVKDYKGKFSLKVTKMIAFETKYRKNCKSIPGPTGEFEVSEDGIRYAVDMRAKTCSCRRWDLTGIPCRHALRVVLDQKKRYKTDNLVSDWYLTSKWQHQYSDSIKPVRGIKFWIPSGESTIQAPPREISKGHKKKPQQRMKGVNKSPKKGKKVTGHNRVMHCSRCGSTEHSCTNCSNDGVPCKPRPPKKQKTTTSHDEVAVDPGEGPSQT
;
A
#
# COMPACT_ATOMS: atom_id res chain seq x y z
N MET A 1 -10.21 -7.38 11.91
CA MET A 1 -9.90 -7.98 10.59
C MET A 1 -10.09 -6.89 9.54
N CYS A 2 -9.10 -6.56 8.70
CA CYS A 2 -9.23 -5.44 7.73
C CYS A 2 -9.99 -5.86 6.45
N ALA A 3 -10.48 -4.88 5.67
CA ALA A 3 -11.22 -5.14 4.43
C ALA A 3 -10.45 -6.04 3.45
N ARG A 4 -9.12 -5.92 3.38
CA ARG A 4 -8.26 -6.76 2.55
C ARG A 4 -8.32 -8.25 2.93
N HIS A 5 -8.40 -8.57 4.22
CA HIS A 5 -8.52 -9.95 4.68
C HIS A 5 -9.91 -10.52 4.36
N ILE A 6 -10.97 -9.71 4.54
CA ILE A 6 -12.34 -10.09 4.18
C ILE A 6 -12.43 -10.37 2.67
N TYR A 7 -11.90 -9.47 1.84
CA TYR A 7 -11.79 -9.68 0.39
C TYR A 7 -10.95 -10.93 0.04
N GLY A 8 -9.86 -11.18 0.77
CA GLY A 8 -9.04 -12.37 0.62
C GLY A 8 -9.83 -13.66 0.82
N ASN A 9 -10.76 -13.70 1.78
CA ASN A 9 -11.64 -14.83 2.03
C ASN A 9 -12.69 -14.98 0.92
N ILE A 10 -13.34 -13.88 0.51
CA ILE A 10 -14.31 -13.87 -0.60
C ILE A 10 -13.67 -14.38 -1.89
N ARG A 11 -12.44 -13.97 -2.19
CA ARG A 11 -11.71 -14.42 -3.38
C ARG A 11 -11.39 -15.92 -3.35
N LYS A 12 -11.16 -16.50 -2.16
CA LYS A 12 -10.96 -17.96 -2.01
C LYS A 12 -12.26 -18.74 -2.27
N LEU A 13 -13.39 -18.22 -1.81
CA LEU A 13 -14.71 -18.82 -2.03
C LEU A 13 -15.22 -18.64 -3.46
N HIS A 14 -14.85 -17.53 -4.11
CA HIS A 14 -15.32 -17.16 -5.44
C HIS A 14 -14.18 -16.74 -6.39
N PRO A 15 -13.27 -17.67 -6.76
CA PRO A 15 -12.07 -17.35 -7.55
C PRO A 15 -12.36 -16.84 -8.98
N ASN A 16 -13.46 -17.28 -9.58
CA ASN A 16 -13.81 -16.98 -10.98
C ASN A 16 -14.79 -15.79 -11.14
N LYS A 17 -15.00 -14.99 -10.09
CA LYS A 17 -15.93 -13.85 -10.10
C LYS A 17 -15.20 -12.51 -9.91
N PRO A 18 -14.48 -11.99 -10.92
CA PRO A 18 -13.73 -10.74 -10.82
C PRO A 18 -14.61 -9.50 -10.52
N GLN A 19 -15.90 -9.56 -10.86
CA GLN A 19 -16.89 -8.52 -10.56
C GLN A 19 -17.07 -8.29 -9.05
N LEU A 20 -16.90 -9.34 -8.22
CA LEU A 20 -17.00 -9.22 -6.77
C LEU A 20 -15.92 -8.31 -6.20
N LYS A 21 -14.77 -8.17 -6.87
CA LYS A 21 -13.75 -7.20 -6.45
C LYS A 21 -14.31 -5.78 -6.49
N LYS A 22 -14.89 -5.39 -7.62
CA LYS A 22 -15.40 -4.02 -7.81
C LYS A 22 -16.54 -3.74 -6.84
N LEU A 23 -17.46 -4.68 -6.67
CA LEU A 23 -18.59 -4.56 -5.73
C LEU A 23 -18.13 -4.52 -4.27
N PHE A 24 -17.18 -5.36 -3.88
CA PHE A 24 -16.64 -5.35 -2.52
C PHE A 24 -16.02 -4.00 -2.17
N TRP A 25 -15.11 -3.50 -3.00
CA TRP A 25 -14.43 -2.23 -2.74
C TRP A 25 -15.39 -1.05 -2.85
N SER A 26 -16.37 -1.10 -3.75
CA SER A 26 -17.39 -0.06 -3.81
C SER A 26 -18.22 -0.04 -2.51
N ILE A 27 -18.60 -1.18 -1.94
CA ILE A 27 -19.31 -1.20 -0.65
C ILE A 27 -18.44 -0.66 0.48
N VAL A 28 -17.19 -1.10 0.58
CA VAL A 28 -16.25 -0.67 1.64
C VAL A 28 -15.95 0.82 1.58
N GLU A 29 -15.84 1.38 0.38
CA GLU A 29 -15.55 2.80 0.13
C GLU A 29 -16.80 3.68 0.10
N SER A 30 -17.97 3.16 0.49
CA SER A 30 -19.21 3.93 0.50
C SER A 30 -19.17 4.98 1.62
N PRO A 31 -19.23 6.28 1.30
CA PRO A 31 -19.02 7.33 2.29
C PRO A 31 -20.28 7.61 3.13
N ASN A 32 -21.46 7.23 2.63
CA ASN A 32 -22.74 7.43 3.30
C ASN A 32 -23.63 6.17 3.19
N GLU A 33 -24.67 6.13 4.01
CA GLU A 33 -25.58 4.99 4.10
C GLU A 33 -26.40 4.76 2.83
N ALA A 34 -26.77 5.83 2.12
CA ALA A 34 -27.54 5.73 0.88
C ALA A 34 -26.71 5.02 -0.21
N ASP A 35 -25.44 5.41 -0.39
CA ASP A 35 -24.49 4.76 -1.29
C ASP A 35 -24.24 3.31 -0.90
N TYR A 36 -24.11 3.03 0.40
CA TYR A 36 -23.91 1.68 0.91
C TYR A 36 -25.12 0.78 0.61
N LYS A 37 -26.34 1.24 0.91
CA LYS A 37 -27.58 0.50 0.63
C LYS A 37 -27.83 0.30 -0.86
N ALA A 38 -27.53 1.30 -1.69
CA ALA A 38 -27.70 1.23 -3.14
C ALA A 38 -26.80 0.17 -3.80
N ARG A 39 -25.69 -0.21 -3.17
CA ARG A 39 -24.72 -1.18 -3.69
C ARG A 39 -25.04 -2.64 -3.31
N ASP A 40 -26.21 -2.88 -2.70
CA ASP A 40 -26.71 -4.16 -2.19
C ASP A 40 -25.65 -4.96 -1.38
N PRO A 41 -25.45 -4.60 -0.10
CA PRO A 41 -24.48 -5.25 0.78
C PRO A 41 -24.73 -6.75 0.99
N ARG A 42 -25.93 -7.25 0.70
CA ARG A 42 -26.28 -8.67 0.86
C ARG A 42 -25.52 -9.56 -0.11
N LEU A 43 -25.06 -9.01 -1.22
CA LEU A 43 -24.18 -9.68 -2.20
C LEU A 43 -22.80 -9.99 -1.61
N VAL A 44 -22.44 -9.36 -0.49
CA VAL A 44 -21.17 -9.54 0.21
C VAL A 44 -21.46 -9.86 1.67
N ALA A 45 -21.93 -11.08 1.91
CA ALA A 45 -22.31 -11.58 3.23
C ALA A 45 -21.25 -11.24 4.32
N GLY A 46 -21.68 -10.51 5.35
CA GLY A 46 -20.90 -10.26 6.57
C GLY A 46 -20.29 -8.85 6.72
N LEU A 47 -20.52 -7.92 5.79
CA LEU A 47 -20.13 -6.52 5.97
C LEU A 47 -21.24 -5.74 6.67
N THR A 48 -21.21 -5.65 8.00
CA THR A 48 -21.99 -4.66 8.74
C THR A 48 -21.44 -3.26 8.48
N PHE A 49 -22.27 -2.35 7.95
CA PHE A 49 -21.93 -0.94 7.84
C PHE A 49 -21.82 -0.33 9.23
N LEU A 50 -20.61 -0.09 9.66
CA LEU A 50 -20.35 0.74 10.82
C LEU A 50 -20.44 2.20 10.36
N LEU A 51 -21.66 2.74 10.42
CA LEU A 51 -22.04 4.11 10.08
C LEU A 51 -21.25 5.18 10.88
N HIS A 52 -20.48 4.76 11.88
CA HIS A 52 -19.64 5.58 12.75
C HIS A 52 -18.15 5.62 12.35
N HIS A 53 -17.73 5.02 11.22
CA HIS A 53 -16.33 5.14 10.80
C HIS A 53 -16.02 6.58 10.40
N VAL A 54 -15.31 7.29 11.29
CA VAL A 54 -14.75 8.63 11.06
C VAL A 54 -13.44 8.57 10.24
N VAL A 55 -13.08 7.40 9.69
CA VAL A 55 -11.75 7.15 9.12
C VAL A 55 -11.86 6.67 7.68
N GLU A 56 -11.17 7.37 6.76
CA GLU A 56 -11.07 7.06 5.32
C GLU A 56 -10.41 5.69 5.06
N ASP A 57 -9.50 5.26 5.93
CA ASP A 57 -8.66 4.06 5.73
C ASP A 57 -9.33 2.78 6.25
N ALA A 58 -9.81 1.95 5.33
CA ALA A 58 -10.35 0.61 5.61
C ALA A 58 -9.27 -0.51 5.57
N LEU A 59 -8.00 -0.14 5.35
CA LEU A 59 -6.87 -1.05 5.16
C LEU A 59 -5.96 -1.08 6.40
N ASN A 60 -5.20 -2.17 6.54
CA ASN A 60 -4.14 -2.30 7.54
C ASN A 60 -2.75 -1.99 6.95
N ASN A 61 -2.68 -1.31 5.81
CA ASN A 61 -1.45 -1.13 5.03
C ASN A 61 -0.34 -0.48 5.86
N ASN A 62 -0.69 0.47 6.72
CA ASN A 62 0.24 1.13 7.66
C ASN A 62 0.91 0.12 8.60
N SER A 63 0.12 -0.81 9.15
CA SER A 63 0.63 -1.86 10.04
C SER A 63 1.47 -2.88 9.29
N GLU A 64 1.08 -3.27 8.07
CA GLU A 64 1.84 -4.21 7.24
C GLU A 64 3.20 -3.64 6.85
N SER A 65 3.23 -2.38 6.36
CA SER A 65 4.46 -1.68 5.99
C SER A 65 5.39 -1.47 7.18
N TYR A 66 4.84 -1.04 8.33
CA TYR A 66 5.60 -0.89 9.57
C TYR A 66 6.21 -2.22 10.03
N ASN A 67 5.41 -3.28 10.11
CA ASN A 67 5.90 -4.60 10.52
C ASN A 67 6.97 -5.15 9.59
N ARG A 68 6.81 -4.96 8.27
CA ARG A 68 7.81 -5.36 7.28
C ARG A 68 9.14 -4.61 7.46
N THR A 69 9.07 -3.32 7.76
CA THR A 69 10.27 -2.50 8.01
C THR A 69 11.04 -3.01 9.23
N LEU A 70 10.33 -3.51 10.24
CA LEU A 70 10.92 -3.97 11.50
C LEU A 70 11.29 -5.45 11.54
N GLU A 71 10.89 -6.24 10.54
CA GLU A 71 11.06 -7.69 10.53
C GLU A 71 12.51 -8.12 10.78
N LYS A 72 13.47 -7.47 10.11
CA LYS A 72 14.91 -7.76 10.29
C LYS A 72 15.41 -7.35 11.67
N ALA A 73 14.96 -6.20 12.19
CA ALA A 73 15.36 -5.72 13.51
C ALA A 73 14.87 -6.66 14.61
N ARG A 74 13.64 -7.19 14.50
CA ARG A 74 13.04 -8.12 15.47
C ARG A 74 13.78 -9.46 15.58
N ALA A 75 14.61 -9.82 14.61
CA ALA A 75 15.44 -11.02 14.67
C ALA A 75 16.75 -10.82 15.45
N MET A 76 17.06 -9.59 15.89
CA MET A 76 18.30 -9.23 16.57
C MET A 76 18.14 -9.31 18.11
N PRO A 77 19.25 -9.41 18.88
CA PRO A 77 19.21 -9.24 20.33
C PRO A 77 18.57 -7.90 20.73
N LEU A 78 17.92 -7.85 21.90
CA LEU A 78 17.10 -6.71 22.37
C LEU A 78 17.75 -5.35 22.14
N VAL A 79 19.00 -5.20 22.57
CA VAL A 79 19.75 -3.95 22.46
C VAL A 79 19.97 -3.55 21.00
N GLU A 80 20.43 -4.48 20.16
CA GLU A 80 20.68 -4.23 18.74
C GLU A 80 19.39 -3.99 17.95
N MET A 81 18.30 -4.67 18.35
CA MET A 81 16.96 -4.45 17.82
C MET A 81 16.53 -2.99 18.05
N LEU A 82 16.57 -2.52 19.30
CA LEU A 82 16.16 -1.16 19.66
C LEU A 82 17.04 -0.10 18.96
N GLU A 83 18.35 -0.32 18.95
CA GLU A 83 19.30 0.54 18.26
C GLU A 83 19.05 0.60 16.74
N THR A 84 18.73 -0.53 16.12
CA THR A 84 18.38 -0.59 14.70
C THR A 84 17.07 0.13 14.41
N MET A 85 16.03 -0.06 15.24
CA MET A 85 14.76 0.66 15.13
C MET A 85 14.95 2.18 15.26
N ARG A 86 15.75 2.61 16.24
CA ARG A 86 16.10 4.01 16.47
C ARG A 86 16.78 4.63 15.25
N ARG A 87 17.81 3.96 14.70
CA ARG A 87 18.55 4.43 13.51
C ARG A 87 17.68 4.47 12.26
N LEU A 88 16.78 3.50 12.07
CA LEU A 88 15.82 3.51 10.96
C LEU A 88 14.87 4.71 11.06
N ALA A 89 14.35 4.99 12.26
CA ALA A 89 13.50 6.15 12.50
C ALA A 89 14.25 7.47 12.23
N MET A 90 15.49 7.61 12.73
CA MET A 90 16.35 8.77 12.44
C MET A 90 16.53 9.01 10.94
N LYS A 91 16.96 7.98 10.19
CA LYS A 91 17.16 8.06 8.74
C LYS A 91 15.87 8.46 8.02
N ARG A 92 14.73 7.90 8.44
CA ARG A 92 13.43 8.19 7.83
C ARG A 92 12.98 9.62 8.11
N ILE A 93 13.16 10.12 9.32
CA ILE A 93 12.85 11.51 9.69
C ILE A 93 13.72 12.47 8.88
N ASP A 94 15.03 12.24 8.80
CA ASP A 94 15.94 13.09 8.03
C ASP A 94 15.59 13.12 6.53
N LEU A 95 15.31 11.95 5.94
CA LEU A 95 14.86 11.86 4.55
C LEU A 95 13.56 12.64 4.32
N ARG A 96 12.58 12.49 5.21
CA ARG A 96 11.30 13.21 5.11
C ARG A 96 11.50 14.71 5.26
N LYS A 97 12.32 15.14 6.21
CA LYS A 97 12.67 16.55 6.41
C LYS A 97 13.27 17.18 5.15
N LYS A 98 14.17 16.48 4.45
CA LYS A 98 14.73 16.92 3.17
C LYS A 98 13.66 17.07 2.08
N ILE A 99 12.81 16.06 1.91
CA ILE A 99 11.71 16.09 0.93
C ILE A 99 10.79 17.29 1.16
N VAL A 100 10.42 17.57 2.42
CA VAL A 100 9.51 18.67 2.73
C VAL A 100 10.17 20.04 2.59
N LYS A 101 11.48 20.13 2.86
CA LYS A 101 12.24 21.37 2.68
C LYS A 101 12.20 21.86 1.23
N ASP A 102 12.28 20.93 0.28
CA ASP A 102 12.27 21.26 -1.16
C ASP A 102 10.86 21.42 -1.73
N TYR A 103 9.82 21.05 -0.96
CA TYR A 103 8.43 21.11 -1.39
C TYR A 103 7.83 22.52 -1.24
N LYS A 104 7.37 23.09 -2.35
CA LYS A 104 6.84 24.47 -2.42
C LYS A 104 5.31 24.58 -2.39
N GLY A 105 4.59 23.46 -2.41
CA GLY A 105 3.12 23.46 -2.40
C GLY A 105 2.56 23.85 -1.04
N LYS A 106 1.37 24.49 -1.01
CA LYS A 106 0.67 24.83 0.24
C LYS A 106 0.11 23.59 0.96
N PHE A 107 -0.40 22.63 0.19
CA PHE A 107 -0.92 21.36 0.68
C PHE A 107 -0.10 20.20 0.16
N SER A 108 -0.26 19.02 0.75
CA SER A 108 0.36 17.80 0.22
C SER A 108 0.00 17.53 -1.25
N LEU A 109 0.86 16.79 -1.95
CA LEU A 109 0.65 16.44 -3.35
C LEU A 109 -0.66 15.65 -3.57
N LYS A 110 -1.04 14.75 -2.64
CA LYS A 110 -2.32 14.01 -2.72
C LYS A 110 -3.50 14.97 -2.69
N VAL A 111 -3.52 15.89 -1.72
CA VAL A 111 -4.63 16.85 -1.57
C VAL A 111 -4.76 17.72 -2.80
N THR A 112 -3.64 18.22 -3.33
CA THR A 112 -3.63 19.01 -4.57
C THR A 112 -4.22 18.22 -5.75
N LYS A 113 -3.83 16.94 -5.90
CA LYS A 113 -4.37 16.05 -6.95
C LYS A 113 -5.86 15.76 -6.75
N MET A 114 -6.29 15.53 -5.51
CA MET A 114 -7.70 15.26 -5.20
C MET A 114 -8.58 16.48 -5.45
N ILE A 115 -8.14 17.67 -5.04
CA ILE A 115 -8.86 18.92 -5.34
C ILE A 115 -8.95 19.12 -6.86
N ALA A 116 -7.87 18.88 -7.61
CA ALA A 116 -7.88 18.99 -9.07
C ALA A 116 -8.86 17.98 -9.71
N PHE A 117 -8.90 16.74 -9.20
CA PHE A 117 -9.85 15.72 -9.64
C PHE A 117 -11.30 16.14 -9.36
N GLU A 118 -11.65 16.50 -8.12
CA GLU A 118 -13.00 16.93 -7.76
C GLU A 118 -13.41 18.23 -8.49
N THR A 119 -12.45 19.12 -8.75
CA THR A 119 -12.65 20.35 -9.55
C THR A 119 -13.06 20.05 -11.00
N LYS A 120 -12.61 18.92 -11.58
CA LYS A 120 -13.02 18.50 -12.92
C LYS A 120 -14.51 18.14 -12.95
N TYR A 121 -14.97 17.41 -11.94
CA TYR A 121 -16.36 16.91 -11.86
C TYR A 121 -17.37 17.92 -11.32
N ARG A 122 -16.94 18.97 -10.62
CA ARG A 122 -17.85 20.03 -10.12
C ARG A 122 -18.70 20.70 -11.22
N LYS A 123 -18.28 20.60 -12.49
CA LYS A 123 -19.01 21.17 -13.64
C LYS A 123 -20.40 20.54 -13.81
N ASN A 124 -20.57 19.29 -13.36
CA ASN A 124 -21.82 18.56 -13.42
C ASN A 124 -22.78 18.94 -12.28
N CYS A 125 -22.30 19.76 -11.33
CA CYS A 125 -23.09 20.20 -10.19
C CYS A 125 -23.74 21.56 -10.44
N LYS A 126 -24.92 21.79 -9.86
CA LYS A 126 -25.60 23.08 -9.77
C LYS A 126 -25.91 23.37 -8.31
N SER A 127 -25.61 24.57 -7.82
CA SER A 127 -25.91 24.96 -6.44
C SER A 127 -27.09 25.93 -6.36
N ILE A 128 -27.88 25.79 -5.31
CA ILE A 128 -28.97 26.67 -4.92
C ILE A 128 -28.66 27.14 -3.49
N PRO A 129 -28.62 28.47 -3.23
CA PRO A 129 -28.36 28.97 -1.88
C PRO A 129 -29.52 28.64 -0.95
N GLY A 130 -29.19 28.07 0.21
CA GLY A 130 -30.10 27.85 1.31
C GLY A 130 -29.91 28.88 2.44
N PRO A 131 -30.44 28.60 3.64
CA PRO A 131 -30.26 29.47 4.79
C PRO A 131 -28.79 29.53 5.23
N THR A 132 -28.33 30.70 5.63
CA THR A 132 -27.09 30.95 6.39
C THR A 132 -25.90 30.03 6.06
N GLY A 133 -25.37 30.09 4.83
CA GLY A 133 -24.15 29.36 4.45
C GLY A 133 -24.35 27.87 4.14
N GLU A 134 -25.59 27.40 4.16
CA GLU A 134 -26.01 26.10 3.64
C GLU A 134 -26.43 26.22 2.17
N PHE A 135 -26.23 25.14 1.42
CA PHE A 135 -26.52 25.08 -0.01
C PHE A 135 -27.09 23.71 -0.37
N GLU A 136 -28.09 23.71 -1.24
CA GLU A 136 -28.51 22.50 -1.95
C GLU A 136 -27.70 22.40 -3.25
N VAL A 137 -27.02 21.28 -3.45
CA VAL A 137 -26.24 21.03 -4.66
C VAL A 137 -26.78 19.80 -5.37
N SER A 138 -27.24 19.96 -6.60
CA SER A 138 -27.70 18.85 -7.44
C SER A 138 -26.56 18.32 -8.31
N GLU A 139 -26.38 17.00 -8.37
CA GLU A 139 -25.51 16.28 -9.31
C GLU A 139 -26.28 15.07 -9.85
N ASP A 140 -26.41 14.96 -11.18
CA ASP A 140 -27.07 13.82 -11.86
C ASP A 140 -28.46 13.45 -11.29
N GLY A 141 -29.24 14.47 -10.90
CA GLY A 141 -30.59 14.30 -10.33
C GLY A 141 -30.65 14.03 -8.82
N ILE A 142 -29.50 13.81 -8.16
CA ILE A 142 -29.39 13.63 -6.72
C ILE A 142 -29.07 14.99 -6.07
N ARG A 143 -29.72 15.28 -4.95
CA ARG A 143 -29.51 16.52 -4.18
C ARG A 143 -28.66 16.24 -2.95
N TYR A 144 -27.71 17.13 -2.70
CA TYR A 144 -26.79 17.08 -1.57
C TYR A 144 -26.88 18.38 -0.77
N ALA A 145 -27.00 18.27 0.55
CA ALA A 145 -26.88 19.40 1.46
C ALA A 145 -25.39 19.65 1.76
N VAL A 146 -24.95 20.90 1.59
CA VAL A 146 -23.58 21.35 1.86
C VAL A 146 -23.64 22.48 2.88
N ASP A 147 -22.95 22.32 4.01
CA ASP A 147 -22.76 23.39 4.99
C ASP A 147 -21.31 23.88 4.95
N MET A 148 -21.12 25.11 4.49
CA MET A 148 -19.81 25.73 4.34
C MET A 148 -19.18 26.15 5.66
N ARG A 149 -19.98 26.37 6.72
CA ARG A 149 -19.51 26.75 8.06
C ARG A 149 -19.07 25.53 8.84
N ALA A 150 -19.90 24.48 8.86
CA ALA A 150 -19.55 23.21 9.48
C ALA A 150 -18.51 22.42 8.67
N LYS A 151 -18.28 22.79 7.39
CA LYS A 151 -17.39 22.09 6.45
C LYS A 151 -17.85 20.64 6.20
N THR A 152 -19.15 20.46 6.04
CA THR A 152 -19.79 19.15 5.88
C THR A 152 -20.55 19.05 4.55
N CYS A 153 -20.74 17.82 4.08
CA CYS A 153 -21.58 17.55 2.92
C CYS A 153 -22.34 16.23 3.14
N SER A 154 -23.59 16.13 2.70
CA SER A 154 -24.34 14.87 2.76
C SER A 154 -23.68 13.73 1.96
N CYS A 155 -22.78 14.03 1.01
CA CYS A 155 -21.97 13.01 0.34
C CYS A 155 -20.88 12.41 1.26
N ARG A 156 -20.68 12.98 2.46
CA ARG A 156 -19.78 12.55 3.56
C ARG A 156 -18.29 12.57 3.25
N ARG A 157 -17.89 12.81 2.00
CA ARG A 157 -16.48 12.87 1.58
C ARG A 157 -15.73 14.00 2.27
N TRP A 158 -16.32 15.18 2.38
CA TRP A 158 -15.66 16.32 3.02
C TRP A 158 -15.48 16.06 4.52
N ASP A 159 -16.50 15.49 5.16
CA ASP A 159 -16.49 15.15 6.56
C ASP A 159 -15.45 14.08 6.92
N LEU A 160 -15.27 13.08 6.05
CA LEU A 160 -14.32 11.99 6.27
C LEU A 160 -12.87 12.38 5.98
N THR A 161 -12.66 13.18 4.92
CA THR A 161 -11.32 13.50 4.44
C THR A 161 -10.82 14.86 4.89
N GLY A 162 -11.70 15.75 5.36
CA GLY A 162 -11.38 17.16 5.59
C GLY A 162 -11.02 17.93 4.31
N ILE A 163 -11.31 17.38 3.12
CA ILE A 163 -10.98 17.97 1.82
C ILE A 163 -12.29 18.25 1.07
N PRO A 164 -12.49 19.48 0.55
CA PRO A 164 -13.73 19.85 -0.13
C PRO A 164 -14.05 18.91 -1.29
N CYS A 165 -15.23 18.30 -1.24
CA CYS A 165 -15.77 17.49 -2.33
C CYS A 165 -16.21 18.36 -3.52
N ARG A 166 -16.51 17.75 -4.68
CA ARG A 166 -17.06 18.48 -5.84
C ARG A 166 -18.26 19.37 -5.53
N HIS A 167 -19.14 18.98 -4.60
CA HIS A 167 -20.32 19.77 -4.21
C HIS A 167 -19.91 21.06 -3.50
N ALA A 168 -19.01 20.96 -2.51
CA ALA A 168 -18.43 22.11 -1.85
C ALA A 168 -17.64 23.00 -2.83
N LEU A 169 -16.85 22.40 -3.73
CA LEU A 169 -16.12 23.14 -4.76
C LEU A 169 -17.02 23.82 -5.79
N ARG A 170 -18.26 23.33 -5.98
CA ARG A 170 -19.29 24.01 -6.78
C ARG A 170 -19.79 25.26 -6.06
N VAL A 171 -20.08 25.17 -4.75
CA VAL A 171 -20.46 26.33 -3.94
C VAL A 171 -19.35 27.39 -3.94
N VAL A 172 -18.08 26.98 -3.80
CA VAL A 172 -16.93 27.90 -3.91
C VAL A 172 -16.87 28.58 -5.28
N LEU A 173 -17.21 27.88 -6.37
CA LEU A 173 -17.25 28.45 -7.72
C LEU A 173 -18.36 29.50 -7.87
N ASP A 174 -19.53 29.25 -7.28
CA ASP A 174 -20.67 30.16 -7.37
C ASP A 174 -20.52 31.35 -6.40
N GLN A 175 -19.81 31.17 -5.28
CA GLN A 175 -19.61 32.15 -4.19
C GLN A 175 -18.14 32.56 -4.01
N LYS A 176 -17.38 32.73 -5.11
CA LYS A 176 -15.92 33.02 -5.11
C LYS A 176 -15.49 34.22 -4.26
N LYS A 177 -16.38 35.21 -4.07
CA LYS A 177 -16.11 36.40 -3.25
C LYS A 177 -16.14 36.07 -1.75
N ARG A 178 -16.89 35.04 -1.34
CA ARG A 178 -17.07 34.64 0.06
C ARG A 178 -16.16 33.50 0.48
N TYR A 179 -15.95 32.51 -0.39
CA TYR A 179 -15.22 31.30 -0.06
C TYR A 179 -14.00 31.09 -0.95
N LYS A 180 -12.92 30.61 -0.33
CA LYS A 180 -11.68 30.18 -1.01
C LYS A 180 -11.40 28.73 -0.64
N THR A 181 -11.15 27.88 -1.65
CA THR A 181 -10.87 26.45 -1.47
C THR A 181 -9.79 26.20 -0.41
N ASP A 182 -8.73 27.00 -0.45
CA ASP A 182 -7.60 26.92 0.46
C ASP A 182 -7.95 26.99 1.95
N ASN A 183 -9.00 27.73 2.32
CA ASN A 183 -9.39 27.90 3.73
C ASN A 183 -10.33 26.77 4.21
N LEU A 184 -10.77 25.93 3.28
CA LEU A 184 -11.75 24.87 3.52
C LEU A 184 -11.09 23.50 3.67
N VAL A 185 -9.86 23.36 3.19
CA VAL A 185 -9.02 22.17 3.42
C VAL A 185 -8.62 22.12 4.89
N SER A 186 -8.64 20.93 5.48
CA SER A 186 -8.17 20.69 6.85
C SER A 186 -6.69 21.05 7.03
N ASP A 187 -6.39 21.72 8.14
CA ASP A 187 -5.02 22.20 8.46
C ASP A 187 -4.00 21.06 8.56
N TRP A 188 -4.46 19.84 8.85
CA TRP A 188 -3.61 18.64 8.90
C TRP A 188 -2.91 18.33 7.58
N TYR A 189 -3.40 18.88 6.46
CA TYR A 189 -2.78 18.72 5.14
C TYR A 189 -1.85 19.86 4.73
N LEU A 190 -1.68 20.88 5.57
CA LEU A 190 -0.76 21.98 5.30
C LEU A 190 0.68 21.49 5.30
N THR A 191 1.45 21.99 4.35
CA THR A 191 2.90 21.74 4.29
C THR A 191 3.60 22.22 5.56
N SER A 192 3.11 23.29 6.21
CA SER A 192 3.65 23.74 7.50
C SER A 192 3.48 22.71 8.62
N LYS A 193 2.33 22.03 8.70
CA LYS A 193 2.13 20.91 9.64
C LYS A 193 3.03 19.73 9.29
N TRP A 194 3.21 19.45 8.00
CA TRP A 194 4.14 18.42 7.55
C TRP A 194 5.59 18.74 7.92
N GLN A 195 6.02 19.99 7.77
CA GLN A 195 7.35 20.46 8.21
C GLN A 195 7.52 20.29 9.72
N HIS A 196 6.53 20.73 10.50
CA HIS A 196 6.54 20.59 11.95
C HIS A 196 6.60 19.12 12.40
N GLN A 197 5.90 18.21 11.72
CA GLN A 197 5.92 16.79 12.06
C GLN A 197 7.33 16.15 11.98
N TYR A 198 8.21 16.71 11.14
CA TYR A 198 9.58 16.24 10.94
C TYR A 198 10.63 17.27 11.36
N SER A 199 10.27 18.31 12.12
CA SER A 199 11.23 19.29 12.64
C SER A 199 12.22 18.63 13.59
N ASP A 200 11.68 17.76 14.45
CA ASP A 200 12.37 17.10 15.53
C ASP A 200 12.89 15.73 15.08
N SER A 201 14.10 15.41 15.50
CA SER A 201 14.74 14.12 15.21
C SER A 201 15.16 13.44 16.49
N ILE A 202 15.26 12.11 16.43
CA ILE A 202 15.75 11.31 17.54
C ILE A 202 17.25 11.60 17.71
N LYS A 203 17.65 11.92 18.96
CA LYS A 203 19.04 12.21 19.28
C LYS A 203 19.94 10.97 19.11
N PRO A 204 21.20 11.15 18.72
CA PRO A 204 22.17 10.06 18.73
C PRO A 204 22.39 9.57 20.16
N VAL A 205 22.55 8.25 20.30
CA VAL A 205 22.90 7.59 21.56
C VAL A 205 24.36 7.16 21.46
N ARG A 206 25.11 7.31 22.56
CA ARG A 206 26.50 6.88 22.61
C ARG A 206 26.59 5.35 22.49
N GLY A 207 27.68 4.82 21.94
CA GLY A 207 27.88 3.38 21.82
C GLY A 207 28.26 2.70 23.14
N ILE A 208 28.30 1.36 23.13
CA ILE A 208 28.55 0.50 24.32
C ILE A 208 29.80 0.91 25.12
N LYS A 209 30.85 1.42 24.45
CA LYS A 209 32.08 1.92 25.09
C LYS A 209 31.82 3.03 26.12
N PHE A 210 30.73 3.78 25.97
CA PHE A 210 30.42 4.95 26.79
C PHE A 210 29.18 4.73 27.68
N TRP A 211 28.67 3.51 27.77
CA TRP A 211 27.53 3.21 28.62
C TRP A 211 27.95 3.13 30.07
N ILE A 212 27.16 3.77 30.94
CA ILE A 212 27.36 3.71 32.37
C ILE A 212 26.84 2.35 32.84
N PRO A 213 27.62 1.57 33.61
CA PRO A 213 27.12 0.34 34.22
C PRO A 213 25.89 0.65 35.08
N SER A 214 24.82 -0.12 34.93
CA SER A 214 23.57 0.12 35.67
C SER A 214 23.67 -0.24 37.15
N GLY A 215 24.69 -1.00 37.57
CA GLY A 215 24.79 -1.57 38.93
C GLY A 215 23.80 -2.72 39.17
N GLU A 216 22.90 -2.98 38.23
CA GLU A 216 21.90 -4.04 38.29
C GLU A 216 22.51 -5.41 38.00
N SER A 217 21.85 -6.45 38.51
CA SER A 217 22.22 -7.84 38.23
C SER A 217 22.17 -8.16 36.73
N THR A 218 23.12 -8.97 36.27
CA THR A 218 23.12 -9.46 34.88
C THR A 218 21.85 -10.24 34.59
N ILE A 219 21.07 -9.78 33.61
CA ILE A 219 19.87 -10.49 33.15
C ILE A 219 20.29 -11.87 32.66
N GLN A 220 19.89 -12.91 33.40
CA GLN A 220 20.08 -14.29 33.00
C GLN A 220 19.05 -14.63 31.92
N ALA A 221 19.50 -15.21 30.81
CA ALA A 221 18.57 -15.71 29.82
C ALA A 221 17.73 -16.82 30.46
N PRO A 222 16.40 -16.87 30.22
CA PRO A 222 15.59 -17.97 30.70
C PRO A 222 16.17 -19.30 30.20
N PRO A 223 16.13 -20.37 31.01
CA PRO A 223 16.60 -21.68 30.59
C PRO A 223 15.97 -22.03 29.24
N ARG A 224 16.79 -22.27 28.22
CA ARG A 224 16.25 -22.78 26.96
C ARG A 224 15.73 -24.16 27.24
N GLU A 225 14.43 -24.36 27.12
CA GLU A 225 13.89 -25.71 26.99
C GLU A 225 14.67 -26.38 25.85
N ILE A 226 15.28 -27.53 26.14
CA ILE A 226 15.91 -28.38 25.14
C ILE A 226 14.76 -28.92 24.29
N SER A 227 14.31 -28.13 23.32
CA SER A 227 13.28 -28.57 22.40
C SER A 227 13.85 -29.77 21.67
N LYS A 228 13.27 -30.97 21.89
CA LYS A 228 13.48 -32.13 21.01
C LYS A 228 13.25 -31.63 19.59
N GLY A 229 14.33 -31.57 18.82
CA GLY A 229 14.46 -30.64 17.70
C GLY A 229 13.26 -30.63 16.76
N HIS A 230 12.54 -29.51 16.69
CA HIS A 230 11.73 -29.24 15.52
C HIS A 230 12.73 -29.12 14.36
N LYS A 231 12.62 -29.97 13.32
CA LYS A 231 13.48 -29.91 12.13
C LYS A 231 13.39 -28.51 11.52
N LYS A 232 14.28 -27.60 11.92
CA LYS A 232 14.43 -26.30 11.27
C LYS A 232 14.72 -26.61 9.81
N LYS A 233 13.91 -26.08 8.89
CA LYS A 233 14.28 -26.07 7.47
C LYS A 233 15.70 -25.49 7.41
N PRO A 234 16.69 -26.20 6.86
CA PRO A 234 18.07 -25.74 6.92
C PRO A 234 18.14 -24.36 6.26
N GLN A 235 18.51 -23.34 7.03
CA GLN A 235 18.96 -22.08 6.46
C GLN A 235 20.09 -22.43 5.50
N GLN A 236 19.96 -22.04 4.23
CA GLN A 236 21.00 -22.26 3.26
C GLN A 236 22.26 -21.54 3.75
N ARG A 237 23.26 -22.33 4.17
CA ARG A 237 24.60 -21.85 4.51
C ARG A 237 25.09 -20.94 3.39
N MET A 238 25.50 -19.71 3.72
CA MET A 238 26.25 -18.85 2.80
C MET A 238 27.48 -19.63 2.33
N LYS A 239 27.58 -19.84 1.00
CA LYS A 239 28.70 -20.58 0.42
C LYS A 239 29.95 -19.70 0.55
N GLY A 240 31.00 -20.24 1.16
CA GLY A 240 32.30 -19.57 1.20
C GLY A 240 32.86 -19.38 -0.21
N VAL A 241 33.64 -18.32 -0.40
CA VAL A 241 34.17 -17.82 -1.69
C VAL A 241 34.81 -18.91 -2.55
N ASN A 242 35.36 -19.97 -1.94
CA ASN A 242 36.05 -21.06 -2.64
C ASN A 242 35.21 -22.34 -2.87
N LYS A 243 33.88 -22.30 -2.71
CA LYS A 243 33.00 -23.43 -3.07
C LYS A 243 32.35 -23.20 -4.42
N SER A 244 32.91 -23.84 -5.46
CA SER A 244 32.31 -23.93 -6.78
C SER A 244 30.82 -24.31 -6.67
N PRO A 245 29.91 -23.60 -7.36
CA PRO A 245 28.49 -23.94 -7.31
C PRO A 245 28.35 -25.38 -7.79
N LYS A 246 27.88 -26.30 -6.92
CA LYS A 246 27.38 -27.60 -7.38
C LYS A 246 26.36 -27.28 -8.48
N LYS A 247 26.71 -27.59 -9.73
CA LYS A 247 25.83 -27.52 -10.90
C LYS A 247 24.49 -28.06 -10.44
N GLY A 248 23.47 -27.19 -10.46
CA GLY A 248 22.10 -27.58 -10.12
C GLY A 248 21.76 -28.85 -10.87
N LYS A 249 20.98 -29.74 -10.24
CA LYS A 249 20.49 -31.00 -10.82
C LYS A 249 20.18 -30.78 -12.30
N LYS A 250 21.12 -31.16 -13.17
CA LYS A 250 20.80 -31.39 -14.56
C LYS A 250 19.91 -32.61 -14.47
N VAL A 251 18.65 -32.46 -14.84
CA VAL A 251 17.86 -33.60 -15.28
C VAL A 251 18.65 -34.12 -16.48
N THR A 252 19.50 -35.11 -16.25
CA THR A 252 20.19 -35.83 -17.31
C THR A 252 19.08 -36.46 -18.13
N GLY A 253 18.92 -36.02 -19.37
CA GLY A 253 17.83 -36.42 -20.27
C GLY A 253 17.94 -37.87 -20.75
N HIS A 254 18.43 -38.78 -19.91
CA HIS A 254 18.31 -40.20 -20.15
C HIS A 254 16.83 -40.56 -20.01
N ASN A 255 16.24 -41.06 -21.09
CA ASN A 255 14.83 -41.45 -21.28
C ASN A 255 13.86 -40.36 -21.80
N ARG A 256 14.32 -39.30 -22.46
CA ARG A 256 13.42 -38.51 -23.32
C ARG A 256 13.47 -39.01 -24.75
N VAL A 257 12.39 -39.64 -25.20
CA VAL A 257 12.17 -39.94 -26.60
C VAL A 257 11.91 -38.61 -27.32
N MET A 258 12.78 -38.26 -28.25
CA MET A 258 12.69 -37.02 -29.02
C MET A 258 11.81 -37.25 -30.24
N HIS A 259 10.68 -36.55 -30.33
CA HIS A 259 9.81 -36.58 -31.51
C HIS A 259 10.14 -35.41 -32.44
N CYS A 260 10.20 -35.66 -33.74
CA CYS A 260 10.39 -34.65 -34.77
C CYS A 260 9.22 -33.66 -34.76
N SER A 261 9.52 -32.37 -34.59
CA SER A 261 8.48 -31.32 -34.57
C SER A 261 7.79 -31.08 -35.92
N ARG A 262 8.27 -31.70 -37.01
CA ARG A 262 7.63 -31.68 -38.35
C ARG A 262 6.71 -32.88 -38.59
N CYS A 263 7.19 -34.12 -38.35
CA CYS A 263 6.46 -35.35 -38.69
C CYS A 263 6.08 -36.25 -37.50
N GLY A 264 6.54 -35.95 -36.28
CA GLY A 264 6.23 -36.71 -35.06
C GLY A 264 7.06 -37.98 -34.83
N SER A 265 7.90 -38.40 -35.78
CA SER A 265 8.74 -39.60 -35.65
C SER A 265 9.82 -39.45 -34.57
N THR A 266 10.20 -40.57 -33.94
CA THR A 266 11.14 -40.66 -32.82
C THR A 266 12.61 -40.83 -33.24
N GLU A 267 12.86 -41.09 -34.51
CA GLU A 267 14.18 -41.47 -35.03
C GLU A 267 15.07 -40.27 -35.42
N HIS A 268 14.47 -39.11 -35.70
CA HIS A 268 15.20 -37.94 -36.16
C HIS A 268 14.64 -36.65 -35.57
N SER A 269 15.47 -35.60 -35.56
CA SER A 269 15.05 -34.26 -35.18
C SER A 269 14.52 -33.47 -36.38
N CYS A 270 13.79 -32.38 -36.14
CA CYS A 270 13.25 -31.50 -37.18
C CYS A 270 14.30 -31.02 -38.19
N THR A 271 15.58 -30.94 -37.79
CA THR A 271 16.68 -30.49 -38.64
C THR A 271 17.07 -31.50 -39.74
N ASN A 272 16.85 -32.79 -39.51
CA ASN A 272 17.22 -33.87 -40.43
C ASN A 272 15.97 -34.63 -40.92
N CYS A 273 14.85 -33.93 -41.04
CA CYS A 273 13.58 -34.53 -41.44
C CYS A 273 13.44 -34.45 -42.97
N SER A 274 13.28 -35.59 -43.64
CA SER A 274 13.08 -35.67 -45.11
C SER A 274 11.78 -35.04 -45.62
N ASN A 275 10.93 -34.52 -44.72
CA ASN A 275 9.67 -33.87 -45.07
C ASN A 275 9.86 -32.34 -45.06
N ASP A 276 10.50 -31.81 -46.11
CA ASP A 276 10.94 -30.40 -46.21
C ASP A 276 9.83 -29.40 -46.56
N GLY A 277 8.61 -29.85 -46.82
CA GLY A 277 7.47 -29.00 -47.18
C GLY A 277 6.69 -28.39 -46.00
N VAL A 278 6.98 -28.75 -44.74
CA VAL A 278 6.22 -28.28 -43.57
C VAL A 278 7.09 -27.43 -42.63
N PRO A 279 6.68 -26.17 -42.31
CA PRO A 279 7.46 -25.31 -41.42
C PRO A 279 7.46 -25.81 -39.97
N CYS A 280 8.64 -25.77 -39.34
CA CYS A 280 8.83 -26.23 -37.96
C CYS A 280 8.27 -25.20 -36.97
N LYS A 281 7.34 -25.60 -36.08
CA LYS A 281 6.76 -24.68 -35.08
C LYS A 281 7.82 -24.25 -34.05
N PRO A 282 8.08 -22.94 -33.84
CA PRO A 282 9.03 -22.49 -32.82
C PRO A 282 8.47 -22.69 -31.39
N ARG A 283 9.37 -23.01 -30.44
CA ARG A 283 9.02 -23.12 -29.02
C ARG A 283 8.88 -21.72 -28.39
N PRO A 284 7.87 -21.46 -27.55
CA PRO A 284 7.70 -20.15 -26.92
C PRO A 284 8.87 -19.83 -25.97
N PRO A 285 9.33 -18.56 -25.91
CA PRO A 285 10.47 -18.17 -25.09
C PRO A 285 10.15 -18.26 -23.59
N LYS A 286 11.13 -18.76 -22.82
CA LYS A 286 11.05 -18.87 -21.36
C LYS A 286 11.22 -17.49 -20.72
N LYS A 287 10.22 -17.01 -19.97
CA LYS A 287 10.32 -15.75 -19.20
C LYS A 287 11.49 -15.80 -18.22
N GLN A 288 12.46 -14.91 -18.36
CA GLN A 288 13.56 -14.74 -17.42
C GLN A 288 13.07 -13.97 -16.18
N LYS A 289 13.39 -14.48 -14.99
CA LYS A 289 13.26 -13.74 -13.72
C LYS A 289 14.59 -13.02 -13.47
N THR A 290 14.56 -11.70 -13.39
CA THR A 290 15.67 -10.87 -12.92
C THR A 290 15.87 -11.07 -11.42
N THR A 291 17.09 -11.41 -11.02
CA THR A 291 17.56 -11.48 -9.63
C THR A 291 18.49 -10.30 -9.38
N THR A 292 18.08 -9.35 -8.55
CA THR A 292 18.93 -8.27 -8.05
C THR A 292 19.64 -8.71 -6.77
N SER A 293 20.96 -8.51 -6.71
CA SER A 293 21.84 -8.82 -5.58
C SER A 293 21.61 -7.85 -4.43
N HIS A 294 21.40 -8.42 -3.23
CA HIS A 294 21.37 -7.71 -1.95
C HIS A 294 22.79 -7.57 -1.41
N ASP A 295 23.23 -6.34 -1.19
CA ASP A 295 24.08 -5.97 -0.04
C ASP A 295 24.19 -4.44 0.05
N GLU A 296 23.05 -3.77 0.23
CA GLU A 296 22.93 -2.55 1.01
C GLU A 296 21.53 -2.58 1.63
N VAL A 297 21.39 -2.12 2.88
CA VAL A 297 20.06 -1.79 3.42
C VAL A 297 19.59 -0.57 2.67
N ALA A 298 19.02 -0.80 1.48
CA ALA A 298 18.31 0.20 0.73
C ALA A 298 17.23 0.76 1.66
N VAL A 299 17.43 2.01 2.08
CA VAL A 299 16.32 2.83 2.55
C VAL A 299 15.48 3.03 1.31
N ASP A 300 14.46 2.20 1.16
CA ASP A 300 13.45 2.35 0.13
C ASP A 300 13.00 3.82 0.14
N PRO A 301 13.17 4.58 -0.95
CA PRO A 301 12.61 5.92 -1.05
C PRO A 301 11.08 5.89 -0.93
N GLY A 302 10.48 4.69 -1.01
CA GLY A 302 9.36 4.24 -0.19
C GLY A 302 8.50 5.38 0.28
N GLU A 303 7.62 5.84 -0.62
CA GLU A 303 6.50 6.70 -0.28
C GLU A 303 5.94 6.20 1.05
N GLY A 304 6.08 7.01 2.10
CA GLY A 304 5.43 6.77 3.37
C GLY A 304 3.97 6.55 3.06
N PRO A 305 3.33 5.69 3.87
CA PRO A 305 2.27 4.79 3.44
C PRO A 305 1.52 5.31 2.22
N SER A 306 1.66 4.60 1.10
CA SER A 306 0.86 4.83 -0.10
C SER A 306 -0.56 5.20 0.33
N GLN A 307 -0.87 6.48 0.19
CA GLN A 307 -2.24 6.95 0.11
C GLN A 307 -2.73 6.62 -1.31
N THR A 308 -2.69 5.33 -1.65
CA THR A 308 -3.37 4.74 -2.81
C THR A 308 -4.81 4.49 -2.47
#